data_AF-A0ABD7HXF6-F1
#
_entry.id   AF-A0ABD7HXF6-F1
#
_cell.length_a   1.000
_cell.length_b   1.000
_cell.length_c   1.000
_cell.angle_alpha   90.00
_cell.angle_beta   90.00
_cell.angle_gamma   90.00
#
_symmetry.space_group_name_H-M   'P 1'
#
loop_
_entity.id
_entity.type
_entity.pdbx_description
1 polymer ?
#
loop_
_entity_poly.entity_id
_entity_poly.type
_entity_poly.pdbx_seq_one_letter_code
_entity_poly.pdbx_strand_id
1 'polypeptide(L)'
;MNRIYKVIWSRVKNCYVVVSEIANNRGKINGSTGTGVSTLLCALALVGSVAPPLNVAQAVNPAGTGAGVAWGNGAYSGTDQHNVALGGYAQASGTVALSLGAHSESTGAYSTAVGGGSHATAKNAAAIGPWSEARAENAVAVGATAKSLAEYAMAVGGDSMANAKNAVALGAIANASQENAVAIGSKAESSGEYAAAIGGGAKAKNKHAIAVGSLSEATGEGSFAVGNNSKAWNNYAYAIGGSSKATGQWSIAMGTNATAQEDSTVAIGTWAEATKGQATAIGNQARARAIGATSLGRLSLVSAVDGTAIGSSTSVTGLNGTAIGNKANVSVKNGVAIGNEANVANENAVAIGAGSETAAAVGTASEMINGEVHNFAGANPGSTVSVGKAGAERTITNVAAGRLSATSTDAVNGSQLYAVNTEVNKGVVYAGDVKAAGANDNKFTQRLGAQTNVVGGVADVSKLSDNNIGVVSNGSNTLNVKLAKELQGLTSVTTGNTVMNTDGVTITGGPKIVKDGIDAGNKQITNVASGGDVITNG
;
A
#
# COMPACT_ATOMS: atom_id res chain seq x y z
N MET A 1 15.11 -27.15 12.14
CA MET A 1 15.60 -28.20 13.06
C MET A 1 17.05 -27.86 13.41
N ASN A 2 17.30 -27.26 14.58
CA ASN A 2 18.67 -26.93 15.04
C ASN A 2 19.00 -27.76 16.28
N ARG A 3 20.00 -28.64 16.16
CA ARG A 3 20.55 -29.43 17.25
C ARG A 3 21.60 -28.57 17.98
N ILE A 4 21.23 -27.99 19.12
CA ILE A 4 22.14 -27.22 19.97
C ILE A 4 22.59 -28.13 21.12
N TYR A 5 23.86 -28.53 21.11
CA TYR A 5 24.47 -29.30 22.19
C TYR A 5 25.90 -28.83 22.50
N LYS A 6 26.32 -28.95 23.76
CA LYS A 6 27.71 -28.73 24.21
C LYS A 6 28.30 -30.00 24.84
N VAL A 7 29.61 -30.14 24.78
CA VAL A 7 30.33 -31.30 25.32
C VAL A 7 30.84 -30.97 26.73
N ILE A 8 30.53 -31.82 27.72
CA ILE A 8 31.04 -31.70 29.10
C ILE A 8 31.70 -33.00 29.56
N TRP A 9 32.63 -32.92 30.51
CA TRP A 9 33.25 -34.10 31.14
C TRP A 9 32.38 -34.65 32.27
N SER A 10 31.97 -35.92 32.21
CA SER A 10 31.17 -36.57 33.26
C SER A 10 32.04 -37.39 34.20
N ARG A 11 32.12 -37.02 35.49
CA ARG A 11 32.87 -37.78 36.50
C ARG A 11 32.28 -39.14 36.82
N VAL A 12 30.97 -39.34 36.64
CA VAL A 12 30.31 -40.62 36.93
C VAL A 12 30.59 -41.65 35.83
N LYS A 13 30.74 -41.19 34.57
CA LYS A 13 31.00 -42.07 33.42
C LYS A 13 32.45 -42.08 32.95
N ASN A 14 33.29 -41.20 33.51
CA ASN A 14 34.70 -41.03 33.17
C ASN A 14 34.95 -40.82 31.66
N CYS A 15 34.06 -40.08 31.00
CA CYS A 15 34.13 -39.75 29.57
C CYS A 15 33.44 -38.41 29.25
N TYR A 16 33.67 -37.90 28.04
CA TYR A 16 32.96 -36.72 27.52
C TYR A 16 31.54 -37.10 27.07
N VAL A 17 30.55 -36.29 27.47
CA VAL A 17 29.14 -36.48 27.13
C VAL A 17 28.54 -35.21 26.55
N VAL A 18 27.60 -35.39 25.62
CA VAL A 18 26.89 -34.31 24.93
C VAL A 18 25.64 -33.95 25.72
N VAL A 19 25.48 -32.68 26.10
CA VAL A 19 24.35 -32.17 26.90
C VAL A 19 23.74 -30.92 26.27
N SER A 20 22.50 -30.60 26.64
CA SER A 20 21.82 -29.35 26.27
C SER A 20 22.58 -28.12 26.80
N GLU A 21 22.56 -27.01 26.07
CA GLU A 21 23.31 -25.79 26.37
C GLU A 21 22.96 -25.17 27.74
N ILE A 22 21.77 -25.49 28.28
CA ILE A 22 21.21 -25.00 29.55
C ILE A 22 21.87 -25.66 30.79
N ALA A 23 22.68 -26.72 30.62
CA ALA A 23 23.32 -27.40 31.74
C ALA A 23 24.48 -26.56 32.35
N ASN A 24 24.37 -26.12 33.59
CA ASN A 24 25.37 -25.26 34.23
C ASN A 24 26.70 -25.98 34.54
N ASN A 25 27.82 -25.29 34.26
CA ASN A 25 29.17 -25.76 34.55
C ASN A 25 29.50 -25.45 36.02
N ARG A 26 29.73 -26.46 36.87
CA ARG A 26 30.15 -26.23 38.27
C ARG A 26 31.66 -26.01 38.34
N GLY A 27 32.05 -24.82 38.77
CA GLY A 27 33.44 -24.43 39.02
C GLY A 27 34.06 -25.13 40.24
N LYS A 28 35.40 -25.15 40.24
CA LYS A 28 36.31 -25.85 41.14
C LYS A 28 36.26 -25.27 42.56
N ILE A 29 35.94 -26.10 43.56
CA ILE A 29 36.08 -25.75 44.99
C ILE A 29 37.49 -26.19 45.42
N ASN A 30 38.33 -25.25 45.83
CA ASN A 30 39.64 -25.55 46.42
C ASN A 30 39.43 -25.94 47.89
N GLY A 31 39.65 -27.21 48.21
CA GLY A 31 39.80 -27.68 49.59
C GLY A 31 41.28 -27.64 49.99
N SER A 32 41.62 -26.89 51.03
CA SER A 32 42.89 -27.09 51.74
C SER A 32 42.70 -28.20 52.78
N THR A 33 43.70 -29.08 52.86
CA THR A 33 43.78 -30.21 53.79
C THR A 33 45.10 -30.13 54.54
N GLY A 34 45.08 -30.60 55.80
CA GLY A 34 46.24 -30.96 56.62
C GLY A 34 46.82 -29.79 57.41
N THR A 35 47.23 -29.91 58.68
CA THR A 35 47.56 -31.03 59.60
C THR A 35 47.64 -30.37 61.00
N GLY A 36 47.52 -31.00 62.17
CA GLY A 36 47.86 -32.36 62.55
C GLY A 36 47.56 -32.61 64.04
N VAL A 37 47.65 -33.89 64.38
CA VAL A 37 47.34 -34.57 65.64
C VAL A 37 48.55 -34.52 66.58
N SER A 38 48.37 -34.33 67.89
CA SER A 38 48.73 -35.34 68.92
C SER A 38 48.70 -34.84 70.38
N THR A 39 48.14 -35.71 71.23
CA THR A 39 48.48 -36.02 72.63
C THR A 39 48.34 -34.95 73.72
N LEU A 40 47.37 -35.18 74.63
CA LEU A 40 47.69 -35.74 75.95
C LEU A 40 46.45 -36.33 76.63
N LEU A 41 46.55 -37.57 77.09
CA LEU A 41 45.54 -38.33 77.84
C LEU A 41 46.04 -38.49 79.29
N CYS A 42 45.13 -38.32 80.25
CA CYS A 42 45.12 -38.81 81.63
C CYS A 42 46.18 -38.34 82.66
N ALA A 43 45.75 -37.50 83.60
CA ALA A 43 46.01 -37.69 85.03
C ALA A 43 44.88 -37.07 85.87
N LEU A 44 44.27 -37.90 86.71
CA LEU A 44 43.15 -37.63 87.61
C LEU A 44 43.74 -37.34 89.01
N ALA A 45 43.41 -36.20 89.65
CA ALA A 45 43.28 -36.11 91.12
C ALA A 45 42.88 -34.70 91.61
N LEU A 46 41.70 -34.67 92.24
CA LEU A 46 41.34 -33.97 93.48
C LEU A 46 41.14 -32.43 93.54
N VAL A 47 39.87 -32.13 93.80
CA VAL A 47 39.31 -31.11 94.74
C VAL A 47 38.96 -29.74 94.17
N GLY A 48 37.67 -29.62 93.82
CA GLY A 48 36.80 -28.66 94.51
C GLY A 48 36.79 -27.23 93.99
N SER A 49 35.95 -26.97 92.98
CA SER A 49 35.08 -25.78 92.97
C SER A 49 34.04 -25.91 91.85
N VAL A 50 32.79 -25.69 92.26
CA VAL A 50 31.57 -25.57 91.46
C VAL A 50 31.77 -24.96 90.07
N ALA A 51 31.76 -25.80 89.04
CA ALA A 51 31.38 -25.38 87.69
C ALA A 51 29.83 -25.40 87.61
N PRO A 52 29.17 -24.39 87.03
CA PRO A 52 27.76 -24.52 86.70
C PRO A 52 27.61 -25.66 85.69
N PRO A 53 26.46 -26.37 85.66
CA PRO A 53 26.28 -27.45 84.71
C PRO A 53 26.47 -26.93 83.29
N LEU A 54 27.18 -27.69 82.46
CA LEU A 54 26.96 -27.64 81.01
C LEU A 54 25.45 -27.78 80.84
N ASN A 55 24.79 -26.70 80.43
CA ASN A 55 23.39 -26.70 80.03
C ASN A 55 23.27 -27.61 78.80
N VAL A 56 23.14 -28.92 79.02
CA VAL A 56 22.40 -29.75 78.10
C VAL A 56 20.97 -29.24 78.21
N ALA A 57 20.61 -28.28 77.36
CA ALA A 57 19.24 -27.85 77.19
C ALA A 57 18.45 -29.04 76.61
N GLN A 58 18.04 -29.95 77.49
CA GLN A 58 16.97 -30.86 77.16
C GLN A 58 15.73 -30.00 76.98
N ALA A 59 15.20 -29.97 75.75
CA ALA A 59 13.87 -29.45 75.49
C ALA A 59 12.88 -30.37 76.22
N VAL A 60 12.60 -30.06 77.49
CA VAL A 60 11.47 -30.64 78.20
C VAL A 60 10.24 -30.09 77.49
N ASN A 61 9.55 -30.93 76.72
CA ASN A 61 8.18 -30.66 76.33
C ASN A 61 7.38 -30.57 77.64
N PRO A 62 6.88 -29.40 78.08
CA PRO A 62 6.13 -29.34 79.31
C PRO A 62 4.88 -30.21 79.11
N ALA A 63 4.87 -31.36 79.76
CA ALA A 63 3.68 -32.18 79.84
C ALA A 63 2.56 -31.31 80.45
N GLY A 64 1.54 -30.99 79.64
CA GLY A 64 0.20 -30.65 80.11
C GLY A 64 -0.04 -29.26 80.72
N THR A 65 0.31 -28.17 80.04
CA THR A 65 -0.19 -26.82 80.39
C THR A 65 -1.23 -26.26 79.41
N GLY A 66 -1.55 -26.96 78.31
CA GLY A 66 -2.41 -26.45 77.24
C GLY A 66 -1.73 -25.42 76.32
N ALA A 67 -0.45 -25.10 76.56
CA ALA A 67 0.34 -24.20 75.72
C ALA A 67 1.09 -24.98 74.62
N GLY A 68 1.21 -24.41 73.41
CA GLY A 68 1.92 -25.01 72.27
C GLY A 68 3.46 -25.06 72.44
N VAL A 69 4.18 -25.51 71.40
CA VAL A 69 5.64 -25.64 71.42
C VAL A 69 6.30 -24.26 71.39
N ALA A 70 7.08 -23.89 72.42
CA ALA A 70 7.89 -22.67 72.45
C ALA A 70 9.36 -23.00 72.76
N TRP A 71 10.28 -22.62 71.88
CA TRP A 71 11.72 -22.80 72.08
C TRP A 71 12.52 -21.56 71.68
N GLY A 72 13.15 -20.92 72.66
CA GLY A 72 14.02 -19.75 72.49
C GLY A 72 13.78 -18.75 73.61
N ASN A 73 14.77 -17.91 73.90
CA ASN A 73 14.57 -16.83 74.87
C ASN A 73 13.43 -15.91 74.41
N GLY A 74 12.39 -15.73 75.23
CA GLY A 74 11.23 -14.89 74.91
C GLY A 74 10.30 -15.46 73.85
N ALA A 75 10.45 -16.72 73.43
CA ALA A 75 9.49 -17.36 72.52
C ALA A 75 8.12 -17.54 73.20
N TYR A 76 7.03 -17.26 72.48
CA TYR A 76 5.66 -17.31 72.98
C TYR A 76 4.76 -18.07 72.00
N SER A 77 4.23 -19.22 72.42
CA SER A 77 3.32 -20.08 71.63
C SER A 77 1.83 -19.83 71.90
N GLY A 78 1.47 -18.75 72.61
CA GLY A 78 0.05 -18.43 72.84
C GLY A 78 -0.68 -19.44 73.74
N THR A 79 -2.00 -19.47 73.60
CA THR A 79 -2.89 -20.35 74.38
C THR A 79 -3.34 -21.60 73.63
N ASP A 80 -3.04 -21.71 72.33
CA ASP A 80 -3.43 -22.85 71.51
C ASP A 80 -2.31 -23.91 71.55
N GLN A 81 -2.69 -25.14 71.91
CA GLN A 81 -1.79 -26.29 72.00
C GLN A 81 -1.13 -26.68 70.66
N HIS A 82 -1.72 -26.27 69.53
CA HIS A 82 -1.24 -26.59 68.19
C HIS A 82 -0.23 -25.58 67.65
N ASN A 83 0.06 -24.51 68.40
CA ASN A 83 1.02 -23.49 67.99
C ASN A 83 2.46 -23.97 68.12
N VAL A 84 3.32 -23.43 67.26
CA VAL A 84 4.77 -23.69 67.28
C VAL A 84 5.51 -22.36 67.15
N ALA A 85 6.32 -22.00 68.15
CA ALA A 85 7.18 -20.82 68.18
C ALA A 85 8.65 -21.24 68.43
N LEU A 86 9.51 -21.09 67.43
CA LEU A 86 10.91 -21.55 67.49
C LEU A 86 11.85 -20.40 67.09
N GLY A 87 12.65 -19.91 68.03
CA GLY A 87 13.56 -18.77 67.85
C GLY A 87 13.44 -17.75 68.99
N GLY A 88 14.49 -16.95 69.20
CA GLY A 88 14.45 -15.88 70.21
C GLY A 88 13.36 -14.86 69.87
N TYR A 89 12.46 -14.58 70.81
CA TYR A 89 11.30 -13.69 70.63
C TYR A 89 10.35 -14.09 69.48
N ALA A 90 10.33 -15.36 69.07
CA ALA A 90 9.33 -15.86 68.12
C ALA A 90 7.94 -15.87 68.77
N GLN A 91 6.93 -15.34 68.09
CA GLN A 91 5.55 -15.25 68.58
C GLN A 91 4.62 -16.04 67.67
N ALA A 92 3.93 -17.05 68.20
CA ALA A 92 2.83 -17.76 67.56
C ALA A 92 1.60 -17.67 68.47
N SER A 93 0.74 -16.67 68.26
CA SER A 93 -0.39 -16.36 69.16
C SER A 93 -1.78 -16.51 68.53
N GLY A 94 -1.85 -16.79 67.22
CA GLY A 94 -3.09 -17.20 66.58
C GLY A 94 -3.52 -18.62 66.96
N THR A 95 -4.58 -19.14 66.35
CA THR A 95 -4.93 -20.58 66.46
C THR A 95 -4.19 -21.37 65.39
N VAL A 96 -3.60 -22.53 65.75
CA VAL A 96 -2.80 -23.37 64.82
C VAL A 96 -1.74 -22.56 64.04
N ALA A 97 -1.02 -21.68 64.73
CA ALA A 97 -0.03 -20.76 64.16
C ALA A 97 1.40 -21.33 64.21
N LEU A 98 2.20 -21.06 63.17
CA LEU A 98 3.60 -21.48 63.07
C LEU A 98 4.51 -20.27 62.96
N SER A 99 5.45 -20.10 63.88
CA SER A 99 6.44 -19.02 63.92
C SER A 99 7.85 -19.61 64.08
N LEU A 100 8.69 -19.52 63.05
CA LEU A 100 10.04 -20.09 63.02
C LEU A 100 11.07 -19.02 62.62
N GLY A 101 11.89 -18.55 63.55
CA GLY A 101 12.91 -17.53 63.35
C GLY A 101 12.99 -16.55 64.53
N ALA A 102 14.12 -15.87 64.71
CA ALA A 102 14.18 -14.82 65.73
C ALA A 102 13.25 -13.66 65.34
N HIS A 103 12.40 -13.21 66.27
CA HIS A 103 11.38 -12.17 66.03
C HIS A 103 10.37 -12.49 64.93
N SER A 104 10.17 -13.77 64.55
CA SER A 104 9.05 -14.11 63.67
C SER A 104 7.72 -13.95 64.42
N GLU A 105 6.67 -13.53 63.73
CA GLU A 105 5.35 -13.25 64.32
C GLU A 105 4.23 -13.87 63.48
N SER A 106 3.46 -14.76 64.10
CA SER A 106 2.32 -15.46 63.51
C SER A 106 1.09 -15.30 64.42
N THR A 107 0.31 -14.24 64.22
CA THR A 107 -0.81 -13.85 65.11
C THR A 107 -2.19 -14.18 64.53
N GLY A 108 -2.28 -14.48 63.23
CA GLY A 108 -3.54 -14.89 62.60
C GLY A 108 -3.87 -16.37 62.81
N ALA A 109 -5.16 -16.74 62.70
CA ALA A 109 -5.56 -18.14 62.67
C ALA A 109 -4.97 -18.87 61.45
N TYR A 110 -4.40 -20.06 61.64
CA TYR A 110 -3.72 -20.85 60.60
C TYR A 110 -2.58 -20.09 59.89
N SER A 111 -1.97 -19.11 60.56
CA SER A 111 -0.89 -18.32 59.99
C SER A 111 0.45 -19.07 60.03
N THR A 112 1.35 -18.77 59.10
CA THR A 112 2.70 -19.33 59.04
C THR A 112 3.72 -18.23 58.79
N ALA A 113 4.60 -17.99 59.75
CA ALA A 113 5.74 -17.08 59.67
C ALA A 113 7.05 -17.88 59.77
N VAL A 114 7.87 -17.88 58.72
CA VAL A 114 9.14 -18.61 58.68
C VAL A 114 10.25 -17.69 58.18
N GLY A 115 11.22 -17.37 59.02
CA GLY A 115 12.32 -16.45 58.76
C GLY A 115 12.48 -15.43 59.88
N GLY A 116 13.71 -14.94 60.11
CA GLY A 116 13.93 -13.90 61.12
C GLY A 116 13.15 -12.63 60.79
N GLY A 117 12.32 -12.14 61.72
CA GLY A 117 11.48 -10.96 61.52
C GLY A 117 10.34 -11.13 60.50
N SER A 118 9.94 -12.35 60.13
CA SER A 118 8.78 -12.57 59.25
C SER A 118 7.45 -12.31 59.99
N HIS A 119 6.46 -11.69 59.34
CA HIS A 119 5.17 -11.33 59.96
C HIS A 119 3.98 -11.91 59.16
N ALA A 120 3.28 -12.89 59.73
CA ALA A 120 2.02 -13.44 59.22
C ALA A 120 0.87 -13.13 60.19
N THR A 121 0.26 -11.95 60.06
CA THR A 121 -0.60 -11.36 61.11
C THR A 121 -2.10 -11.53 60.91
N ALA A 122 -2.52 -12.18 59.82
CA ALA A 122 -3.92 -12.38 59.47
C ALA A 122 -4.24 -13.86 59.21
N LYS A 123 -5.53 -14.19 59.16
CA LYS A 123 -5.99 -15.56 58.99
C LYS A 123 -5.50 -16.16 57.66
N ASN A 124 -5.02 -17.39 57.70
CA ASN A 124 -4.42 -18.13 56.58
C ASN A 124 -3.22 -17.43 55.91
N ALA A 125 -2.61 -16.42 56.55
CA ALA A 125 -1.49 -15.69 55.98
C ALA A 125 -0.20 -16.52 56.07
N ALA A 126 0.61 -16.49 55.01
CA ALA A 126 1.90 -17.17 54.95
C ALA A 126 3.02 -16.18 54.60
N ALA A 127 3.94 -15.94 55.54
CA ALA A 127 5.12 -15.11 55.38
C ALA A 127 6.38 -15.98 55.51
N ILE A 128 7.05 -16.29 54.39
CA ILE A 128 8.19 -17.21 54.33
C ILE A 128 9.41 -16.48 53.75
N GLY A 129 10.31 -16.04 54.60
CA GLY A 129 11.52 -15.29 54.27
C GLY A 129 11.86 -14.31 55.39
N PRO A 130 13.13 -13.94 55.55
CA PRO A 130 13.49 -12.97 56.57
C PRO A 130 12.87 -11.60 56.22
N TRP A 131 12.22 -10.98 57.19
CA TRP A 131 11.45 -9.73 57.03
C TRP A 131 10.31 -9.77 56.00
N SER A 132 9.80 -10.96 55.61
CA SER A 132 8.61 -11.05 54.76
C SER A 132 7.34 -10.67 55.55
N GLU A 133 6.37 -10.03 54.90
CA GLU A 133 5.14 -9.54 55.53
C GLU A 133 3.89 -10.01 54.76
N ALA A 134 3.07 -10.86 55.39
CA ALA A 134 1.74 -11.23 54.93
C ALA A 134 0.71 -10.75 55.97
N ARG A 135 0.13 -9.56 55.74
CA ARG A 135 -0.66 -8.84 56.76
C ARG A 135 -2.19 -8.93 56.61
N ALA A 136 -2.68 -9.57 55.55
CA ALA A 136 -4.10 -9.66 55.23
C ALA A 136 -4.57 -11.11 55.05
N GLU A 137 -5.88 -11.35 55.05
CA GLU A 137 -6.45 -12.70 54.99
C GLU A 137 -6.05 -13.41 53.69
N ASN A 138 -5.62 -14.67 53.81
CA ASN A 138 -5.14 -15.50 52.69
C ASN A 138 -3.94 -14.91 51.92
N ALA A 139 -3.23 -13.92 52.48
CA ALA A 139 -2.08 -13.31 51.84
C ALA A 139 -0.86 -14.25 51.89
N VAL A 140 -0.07 -14.29 50.81
CA VAL A 140 1.15 -15.12 50.72
C VAL A 140 2.33 -14.24 50.34
N ALA A 141 3.32 -14.12 51.22
CA ALA A 141 4.57 -13.41 50.99
C ALA A 141 5.74 -14.38 51.12
N VAL A 142 6.47 -14.65 50.03
CA VAL A 142 7.59 -15.60 50.01
C VAL A 142 8.83 -14.94 49.43
N GLY A 143 9.92 -14.87 50.20
CA GLY A 143 11.17 -14.20 49.85
C GLY A 143 11.57 -13.18 50.90
N ALA A 144 12.86 -12.86 50.96
CA ALA A 144 13.34 -11.80 51.85
C ALA A 144 12.59 -10.50 51.51
N THR A 145 12.11 -9.77 52.53
CA THR A 145 11.42 -8.47 52.41
C THR A 145 10.17 -8.45 51.49
N ALA A 146 9.64 -9.61 51.07
CA ALA A 146 8.43 -9.70 50.26
C ALA A 146 7.21 -9.20 51.05
N LYS A 147 6.29 -8.47 50.40
CA LYS A 147 5.12 -7.85 51.05
C LYS A 147 3.82 -8.17 50.32
N SER A 148 2.91 -8.83 51.03
CA SER A 148 1.52 -9.05 50.63
C SER A 148 0.59 -8.40 51.65
N LEU A 149 0.07 -7.23 51.30
CA LEU A 149 -0.59 -6.32 52.25
C LEU A 149 -2.12 -6.31 52.15
N ALA A 150 -2.70 -7.07 51.23
CA ALA A 150 -4.15 -7.11 50.97
C ALA A 150 -4.69 -8.54 50.82
N GLU A 151 -6.02 -8.68 50.89
CA GLU A 151 -6.71 -9.98 50.84
C GLU A 151 -6.37 -10.75 49.55
N TYR A 152 -6.04 -12.03 49.67
CA TYR A 152 -5.61 -12.90 48.56
C TYR A 152 -4.38 -12.39 47.76
N ALA A 153 -3.65 -11.40 48.28
CA ALA A 153 -2.46 -10.89 47.63
C ALA A 153 -1.31 -11.92 47.71
N MET A 154 -0.56 -12.08 46.62
CA MET A 154 0.55 -13.01 46.51
C MET A 154 1.81 -12.29 46.05
N ALA A 155 2.84 -12.24 46.88
CA ALA A 155 4.15 -11.68 46.57
C ALA A 155 5.20 -12.79 46.73
N VAL A 156 5.89 -13.15 45.66
CA VAL A 156 6.89 -14.21 45.63
C VAL A 156 8.15 -13.71 44.95
N GLY A 157 9.24 -13.55 45.71
CA GLY A 157 10.51 -13.00 45.28
C GLY A 157 11.04 -11.95 46.26
N GLY A 158 12.36 -11.77 46.30
CA GLY A 158 12.98 -10.74 47.15
C GLY A 158 12.45 -9.34 46.81
N ASP A 159 12.06 -8.56 47.83
CA ASP A 159 11.47 -7.22 47.67
C ASP A 159 10.23 -7.15 46.76
N SER A 160 9.55 -8.28 46.52
CA SER A 160 8.28 -8.29 45.76
C SER A 160 7.15 -7.67 46.57
N MET A 161 6.19 -7.05 45.89
CA MET A 161 5.13 -6.26 46.52
C MET A 161 3.78 -6.46 45.84
N ALA A 162 2.80 -6.96 46.60
CA ALA A 162 1.40 -7.08 46.20
C ALA A 162 0.53 -6.28 47.20
N ASN A 163 0.13 -5.06 46.81
CA ASN A 163 -0.48 -4.08 47.73
C ASN A 163 -2.01 -4.09 47.75
N ALA A 164 -2.66 -4.77 46.81
CA ALA A 164 -4.09 -4.69 46.60
C ALA A 164 -4.73 -6.08 46.50
N LYS A 165 -6.05 -6.12 46.62
CA LYS A 165 -6.80 -7.39 46.65
C LYS A 165 -6.60 -8.19 45.37
N ASN A 166 -6.39 -9.49 45.51
CA ASN A 166 -6.08 -10.44 44.43
C ASN A 166 -4.83 -10.08 43.59
N ALA A 167 -3.97 -9.16 44.05
CA ALA A 167 -2.78 -8.78 43.32
C ALA A 167 -1.72 -9.90 43.38
N VAL A 168 -1.05 -10.15 42.26
CA VAL A 168 -0.02 -11.19 42.13
C VAL A 168 1.28 -10.55 41.66
N ALA A 169 2.31 -10.58 42.50
CA ALA A 169 3.66 -10.13 42.20
C ALA A 169 4.65 -11.30 42.30
N LEU A 170 5.14 -11.79 41.17
CA LEU A 170 6.08 -12.93 41.10
C LEU A 170 7.39 -12.49 40.46
N GLY A 171 8.47 -12.46 41.22
CA GLY A 171 9.82 -12.08 40.79
C GLY A 171 10.46 -11.05 41.72
N ALA A 172 11.79 -10.99 41.73
CA ALA A 172 12.49 -10.01 42.57
C ALA A 172 12.12 -8.58 42.17
N ILE A 173 11.67 -7.77 43.13
CA ILE A 173 11.21 -6.38 42.93
C ILE A 173 9.98 -6.29 42.00
N ALA A 174 9.22 -7.37 41.82
CA ALA A 174 7.94 -7.31 41.11
C ALA A 174 6.93 -6.51 41.95
N ASN A 175 6.17 -5.61 41.32
CA ASN A 175 5.21 -4.74 42.00
C ASN A 175 3.84 -4.81 41.32
N ALA A 176 2.84 -5.34 42.04
CA ALA A 176 1.44 -5.34 41.65
C ALA A 176 0.67 -4.44 42.65
N SER A 177 0.37 -3.20 42.24
CA SER A 177 -0.08 -2.17 43.18
C SER A 177 -1.58 -1.95 43.23
N GLN A 178 -2.35 -2.55 42.30
CA GLN A 178 -3.80 -2.35 42.18
C GLN A 178 -4.58 -3.67 42.18
N GLU A 179 -5.91 -3.57 42.32
CA GLU A 179 -6.79 -4.74 42.41
C GLU A 179 -6.69 -5.62 41.16
N ASN A 180 -6.60 -6.94 41.38
CA ASN A 180 -6.46 -7.94 40.32
C ASN A 180 -5.25 -7.71 39.39
N ALA A 181 -4.27 -6.90 39.80
CA ALA A 181 -3.07 -6.63 39.03
C ALA A 181 -2.12 -7.83 39.07
N VAL A 182 -1.50 -8.15 37.92
CA VAL A 182 -0.54 -9.25 37.79
C VAL A 182 0.80 -8.69 37.32
N ALA A 183 1.85 -8.86 38.12
CA ALA A 183 3.23 -8.51 37.79
C ALA A 183 4.11 -9.76 37.89
N ILE A 184 4.59 -10.29 36.75
CA ILE A 184 5.39 -11.50 36.68
C ILE A 184 6.72 -11.21 35.97
N GLY A 185 7.84 -11.38 36.67
CA GLY A 185 9.19 -11.11 36.20
C GLY A 185 9.91 -10.12 37.13
N SER A 186 11.25 -10.16 37.13
CA SER A 186 12.02 -9.22 37.95
C SER A 186 11.77 -7.78 37.50
N LYS A 187 11.45 -6.89 38.46
CA LYS A 187 11.08 -5.48 38.20
C LYS A 187 9.85 -5.30 37.30
N ALA A 188 9.01 -6.32 37.13
CA ALA A 188 7.72 -6.14 36.48
C ALA A 188 6.83 -5.23 37.33
N GLU A 189 6.14 -4.28 36.68
CA GLU A 189 5.31 -3.28 37.34
C GLU A 189 3.91 -3.30 36.74
N SER A 190 2.92 -3.70 37.54
CA SER A 190 1.51 -3.62 37.20
C SER A 190 0.80 -2.65 38.15
N SER A 191 0.53 -1.45 37.65
CA SER A 191 0.02 -0.31 38.43
C SER A 191 -1.41 0.09 38.08
N GLY A 192 -2.07 -0.67 37.18
CA GLY A 192 -3.47 -0.50 36.82
C GLY A 192 -4.37 -1.60 37.37
N GLU A 193 -5.65 -1.28 37.61
CA GLU A 193 -6.68 -2.27 37.95
C GLU A 193 -6.87 -3.26 36.79
N TYR A 194 -6.92 -4.57 37.07
CA TYR A 194 -6.94 -5.64 36.06
C TYR A 194 -5.78 -5.60 35.05
N ALA A 195 -4.68 -4.91 35.37
CA ALA A 195 -3.54 -4.81 34.47
C ALA A 195 -2.58 -6.00 34.62
N ALA A 196 -1.89 -6.36 33.54
CA ALA A 196 -0.94 -7.47 33.53
C ALA A 196 0.40 -7.05 32.94
N ALA A 197 1.48 -7.15 33.72
CA ALA A 197 2.85 -6.96 33.29
C ALA A 197 3.61 -8.29 33.41
N ILE A 198 3.99 -8.90 32.28
CA ILE A 198 4.63 -10.23 32.24
C ILE A 198 5.94 -10.13 31.46
N GLY A 199 7.06 -10.12 32.18
CA GLY A 199 8.41 -10.01 31.65
C GLY A 199 9.30 -9.14 32.52
N GLY A 200 10.62 -9.35 32.46
CA GLY A 200 11.57 -8.55 33.22
C GLY A 200 11.50 -7.07 32.83
N GLY A 201 11.14 -6.20 33.78
CA GLY A 201 10.94 -4.77 33.56
C GLY A 201 9.72 -4.39 32.73
N ALA A 202 8.77 -5.30 32.50
CA ALA A 202 7.50 -4.99 31.83
C ALA A 202 6.67 -4.02 32.68
N LYS A 203 5.93 -3.09 32.05
CA LYS A 203 5.13 -2.07 32.73
C LYS A 203 3.72 -2.00 32.16
N ALA A 204 2.71 -2.27 32.98
CA ALA A 204 1.30 -2.07 32.67
C ALA A 204 0.73 -1.04 33.66
N LYS A 205 0.55 0.21 33.23
CA LYS A 205 0.35 1.33 34.18
C LYS A 205 -1.11 1.72 34.42
N ASN A 206 -2.01 1.42 33.50
CA ASN A 206 -3.39 1.87 33.53
C ASN A 206 -4.37 0.69 33.49
N LYS A 207 -5.65 0.98 33.73
CA LYS A 207 -6.72 -0.04 33.80
C LYS A 207 -6.77 -0.89 32.54
N HIS A 208 -6.90 -2.21 32.70
CA HIS A 208 -6.89 -3.20 31.62
C HIS A 208 -5.65 -3.18 30.70
N ALA A 209 -4.57 -2.50 31.09
CA ALA A 209 -3.35 -2.49 30.28
C ALA A 209 -2.63 -3.84 30.37
N ILE A 210 -2.12 -4.33 29.24
CA ILE A 210 -1.40 -5.60 29.18
C ILE A 210 -0.05 -5.37 28.51
N ALA A 211 1.03 -5.67 29.23
CA ALA A 211 2.41 -5.58 28.78
C ALA A 211 3.06 -6.97 28.90
N VAL A 212 3.42 -7.60 27.78
CA VAL A 212 4.04 -8.92 27.74
C VAL A 212 5.35 -8.87 26.97
N GLY A 213 6.47 -9.15 27.64
CA GLY A 213 7.81 -9.09 27.09
C GLY A 213 8.75 -8.30 27.97
N SER A 214 10.06 -8.56 27.88
CA SER A 214 11.01 -7.77 28.66
C SER A 214 11.00 -6.31 28.18
N LEU A 215 10.88 -5.37 29.11
CA LEU A 215 10.81 -3.92 28.86
C LEU A 215 9.61 -3.48 28.00
N SER A 216 8.57 -4.30 27.84
CA SER A 216 7.32 -3.87 27.19
C SER A 216 6.59 -2.84 28.06
N GLU A 217 6.03 -1.80 27.47
CA GLU A 217 5.31 -0.74 28.17
C GLU A 217 3.91 -0.55 27.57
N ALA A 218 2.87 -0.84 28.36
CA ALA A 218 1.47 -0.53 28.09
C ALA A 218 1.02 0.55 29.09
N THR A 219 1.03 1.81 28.66
CA THR A 219 0.77 2.96 29.54
C THR A 219 -0.57 3.64 29.32
N GLY A 220 -1.34 3.29 28.29
CA GLY A 220 -2.73 3.77 28.13
C GLY A 220 -3.75 2.84 28.77
N GLU A 221 -4.96 3.33 28.99
CA GLU A 221 -6.11 2.49 29.36
C GLU A 221 -6.43 1.50 28.22
N GLY A 222 -6.63 0.23 28.56
CA GLY A 222 -6.90 -0.84 27.58
C GLY A 222 -5.79 -1.04 26.54
N SER A 223 -4.59 -0.49 26.79
CA SER A 223 -3.46 -0.61 25.87
C SER A 223 -2.83 -2.00 25.94
N PHE A 224 -2.25 -2.44 24.82
CA PHE A 224 -1.76 -3.80 24.65
C PHE A 224 -0.37 -3.77 24.00
N ALA A 225 0.67 -4.10 24.77
CA ALA A 225 2.06 -4.13 24.32
C ALA A 225 2.62 -5.55 24.43
N VAL A 226 2.99 -6.17 23.30
CA VAL A 226 3.56 -7.52 23.26
C VAL A 226 4.85 -7.52 22.47
N GLY A 227 5.95 -7.91 23.09
CA GLY A 227 7.28 -7.98 22.48
C GLY A 227 8.35 -7.33 23.36
N ASN A 228 9.62 -7.68 23.13
CA ASN A 228 10.70 -6.99 23.82
C ASN A 228 10.71 -5.50 23.43
N ASN A 229 10.68 -4.61 24.43
CA ASN A 229 10.70 -3.16 24.23
C ASN A 229 9.53 -2.62 23.36
N SER A 230 8.40 -3.33 23.26
CA SER A 230 7.19 -2.82 22.61
C SER A 230 6.52 -1.72 23.44
N LYS A 231 5.99 -0.67 22.82
CA LYS A 231 5.46 0.51 23.52
C LYS A 231 4.07 0.90 23.01
N ALA A 232 3.06 0.72 23.84
CA ALA A 232 1.70 1.19 23.62
C ALA A 232 1.40 2.30 24.64
N TRP A 233 1.53 3.57 24.24
CA TRP A 233 1.56 4.68 25.21
C TRP A 233 0.22 5.36 25.48
N ASN A 234 -0.73 5.23 24.56
CA ASN A 234 -2.01 5.92 24.62
C ASN A 234 -3.18 4.92 24.76
N ASN A 235 -4.38 5.44 25.03
CA ASN A 235 -5.57 4.64 25.26
C ASN A 235 -5.92 3.81 24.02
N TYR A 236 -6.19 2.53 24.24
CA TYR A 236 -6.50 1.57 23.18
C TYR A 236 -5.42 1.49 22.09
N ALA A 237 -4.16 1.78 22.42
CA ALA A 237 -3.03 1.58 21.53
C ALA A 237 -2.56 0.11 21.57
N TYR A 238 -2.23 -0.46 20.41
CA TYR A 238 -1.78 -1.84 20.27
C TYR A 238 -0.38 -1.88 19.65
N ALA A 239 0.62 -2.28 20.43
CA ALA A 239 2.01 -2.43 19.98
C ALA A 239 2.44 -3.90 20.04
N ILE A 240 2.52 -4.59 18.90
CA ILE A 240 2.78 -6.03 18.83
C ILE A 240 4.02 -6.28 17.98
N GLY A 241 5.12 -6.72 18.57
CA GLY A 241 6.40 -6.96 17.92
C GLY A 241 7.57 -6.34 18.68
N GLY A 242 8.79 -6.82 18.44
CA GLY A 242 9.98 -6.26 19.08
C GLY A 242 10.18 -4.79 18.72
N SER A 243 10.32 -3.92 19.72
CA SER A 243 10.47 -2.47 19.53
C SER A 243 9.38 -1.79 18.70
N SER A 244 8.18 -2.39 18.60
CA SER A 244 7.01 -1.71 18.02
C SER A 244 6.56 -0.52 18.88
N LYS A 245 6.01 0.52 18.25
CA LYS A 245 5.62 1.77 18.92
C LYS A 245 4.25 2.23 18.42
N ALA A 246 3.24 2.12 19.28
CA ALA A 246 1.90 2.68 19.09
C ALA A 246 1.73 3.84 20.09
N THR A 247 1.96 5.08 19.64
CA THR A 247 1.96 6.26 20.51
C THR A 247 0.70 7.13 20.39
N GLY A 248 -0.08 6.95 19.33
CA GLY A 248 -1.37 7.63 19.16
C GLY A 248 -2.53 6.89 19.81
N GLN A 249 -3.63 7.58 20.08
CA GLN A 249 -4.86 6.95 20.55
C GLN A 249 -5.45 6.04 19.46
N TRP A 250 -5.98 4.87 19.84
CA TRP A 250 -6.50 3.87 18.90
C TRP A 250 -5.49 3.37 17.84
N SER A 251 -4.19 3.62 18.05
CA SER A 251 -3.17 3.28 17.07
C SER A 251 -2.79 1.80 17.12
N ILE A 252 -2.41 1.24 15.98
CA ILE A 252 -1.96 -0.15 15.85
C ILE A 252 -0.57 -0.16 15.22
N ALA A 253 0.43 -0.61 15.96
CA ALA A 253 1.77 -0.87 15.47
C ALA A 253 2.09 -2.37 15.60
N MET A 254 2.02 -3.11 14.50
CA MET A 254 2.26 -4.55 14.46
C MET A 254 3.46 -4.88 13.57
N GLY A 255 4.47 -5.54 14.13
CA GLY A 255 5.72 -5.90 13.47
C GLY A 255 6.94 -5.31 14.17
N THR A 256 8.10 -5.93 13.95
CA THR A 256 9.36 -5.46 14.52
C THR A 256 9.67 -4.04 14.01
N ASN A 257 9.88 -3.10 14.94
CA ASN A 257 10.07 -1.67 14.65
C ASN A 257 8.91 -0.99 13.87
N ALA A 258 7.71 -1.56 13.86
CA ALA A 258 6.53 -0.85 13.35
C ALA A 258 6.23 0.38 14.21
N THR A 259 5.89 1.50 13.60
CA THR A 259 5.65 2.78 14.29
C THR A 259 4.36 3.43 13.82
N ALA A 260 3.41 3.61 14.74
CA ALA A 260 2.11 4.28 14.56
C ALA A 260 2.04 5.46 15.56
N GLN A 261 2.20 6.70 15.08
CA GLN A 261 2.56 7.83 15.96
C GLN A 261 1.37 8.64 16.48
N GLU A 262 0.39 8.89 15.62
CA GLU A 262 -0.74 9.81 15.83
C GLU A 262 -2.06 9.03 15.94
N ASP A 263 -3.14 9.73 16.24
CA ASP A 263 -4.44 9.09 16.49
C ASP A 263 -4.97 8.33 15.26
N SER A 264 -5.58 7.17 15.53
CA SER A 264 -6.18 6.29 14.53
C SER A 264 -5.19 5.84 13.44
N THR A 265 -3.89 5.77 13.75
CA THR A 265 -2.87 5.30 12.81
C THR A 265 -2.72 3.78 12.83
N VAL A 266 -2.43 3.20 11.67
CA VAL A 266 -2.20 1.76 11.51
C VAL A 266 -0.86 1.55 10.81
N ALA A 267 0.08 0.88 11.46
CA ALA A 267 1.37 0.48 10.92
C ALA A 267 1.55 -1.03 11.09
N ILE A 268 1.40 -1.81 10.02
CA ILE A 268 1.50 -3.28 10.03
C ILE A 268 2.60 -3.75 9.09
N GLY A 269 3.66 -4.33 9.64
CA GLY A 269 4.81 -4.82 8.91
C GLY A 269 6.13 -4.42 9.58
N THR A 270 7.18 -5.18 9.31
CA THR A 270 8.52 -4.83 9.83
C THR A 270 8.96 -3.49 9.24
N TRP A 271 9.30 -2.52 10.11
CA TRP A 271 9.62 -1.13 9.75
C TRP A 271 8.48 -0.35 9.06
N ALA A 272 7.22 -0.78 9.18
CA ALA A 272 6.09 0.02 8.72
C ALA A 272 5.97 1.31 9.54
N GLU A 273 5.62 2.42 8.90
CA GLU A 273 5.65 3.75 9.51
C GLU A 273 4.39 4.55 9.12
N ALA A 274 3.52 4.83 10.09
CA ALA A 274 2.36 5.71 9.96
C ALA A 274 2.53 6.88 10.94
N THR A 275 2.83 8.08 10.44
CA THR A 275 3.31 9.21 11.29
C THR A 275 2.32 10.34 11.48
N LYS A 276 1.17 10.31 10.81
CA LYS A 276 0.16 11.39 10.82
C LYS A 276 -1.22 10.80 11.03
N GLY A 277 -2.14 11.59 11.60
CA GLY A 277 -3.47 11.10 11.98
C GLY A 277 -4.19 10.38 10.84
N GLN A 278 -4.91 9.30 11.20
CA GLN A 278 -5.67 8.45 10.26
C GLN A 278 -4.82 7.78 9.16
N ALA A 279 -3.48 7.85 9.23
CA ALA A 279 -2.62 7.23 8.24
C ALA A 279 -2.56 5.70 8.42
N THR A 280 -2.55 4.98 7.30
CA THR A 280 -2.45 3.52 7.23
C THR A 280 -1.23 3.12 6.41
N ALA A 281 -0.29 2.41 7.02
CA ALA A 281 0.90 1.83 6.40
C ALA A 281 0.91 0.31 6.61
N ILE A 282 0.76 -0.46 5.54
CA ILE A 282 0.73 -1.93 5.61
C ILE A 282 1.75 -2.51 4.62
N GLY A 283 2.75 -3.23 5.13
CA GLY A 283 3.83 -3.83 4.35
C GLY A 283 5.20 -3.56 4.97
N ASN A 284 6.19 -4.38 4.60
CA ASN A 284 7.57 -4.15 5.03
C ASN A 284 8.09 -2.80 4.50
N GLN A 285 8.50 -1.92 5.41
CA GLN A 285 8.92 -0.54 5.09
C GLN A 285 7.85 0.29 4.34
N ALA A 286 6.56 -0.03 4.49
CA ALA A 286 5.48 0.86 4.03
C ALA A 286 5.50 2.15 4.85
N ARG A 287 5.36 3.30 4.20
CA ARG A 287 5.43 4.63 4.82
C ARG A 287 4.20 5.46 4.44
N ALA A 288 3.41 5.85 5.43
CA ALA A 288 2.29 6.78 5.31
C ALA A 288 2.57 8.00 6.22
N ARG A 289 3.03 9.10 5.61
CA ARG A 289 3.63 10.25 6.31
C ARG A 289 2.79 11.53 6.29
N ALA A 290 1.54 11.43 5.86
CA ALA A 290 0.60 12.54 5.77
C ALA A 290 -0.77 12.15 6.32
N ILE A 291 -1.61 13.13 6.63
CA ILE A 291 -2.96 12.92 7.17
C ILE A 291 -3.79 12.13 6.15
N GLY A 292 -4.52 11.12 6.59
CA GLY A 292 -5.37 10.28 5.73
C GLY A 292 -4.59 9.42 4.70
N ALA A 293 -3.26 9.42 4.75
CA ALA A 293 -2.42 8.70 3.80
C ALA A 293 -2.61 7.18 3.90
N THR A 294 -2.81 6.50 2.77
CA THR A 294 -2.94 5.05 2.69
C THR A 294 -1.79 4.47 1.86
N SER A 295 -0.89 3.73 2.50
CA SER A 295 0.32 3.13 1.90
C SER A 295 0.30 1.61 2.11
N LEU A 296 -0.06 0.87 1.06
CA LEU A 296 -0.20 -0.59 1.08
C LEU A 296 0.80 -1.24 0.12
N GLY A 297 1.87 -1.82 0.68
CA GLY A 297 2.87 -2.55 -0.09
C GLY A 297 4.28 -2.44 0.49
N ARG A 298 5.17 -3.35 0.08
CA ARG A 298 6.58 -3.26 0.47
C ARG A 298 7.21 -2.00 -0.15
N LEU A 299 7.87 -1.19 0.67
CA LEU A 299 8.50 0.08 0.27
C LEU A 299 7.54 1.13 -0.33
N SER A 300 6.23 1.01 -0.14
CA SER A 300 5.30 2.05 -0.60
C SER A 300 5.48 3.34 0.21
N LEU A 301 5.33 4.49 -0.45
CA LEU A 301 5.45 5.81 0.17
C LEU A 301 4.24 6.67 -0.19
N VAL A 302 3.61 7.23 0.83
CA VAL A 302 2.68 8.35 0.69
C VAL A 302 3.15 9.47 1.60
N SER A 303 3.47 10.63 1.04
CA SER A 303 3.88 11.82 1.78
C SER A 303 2.96 13.02 1.55
N ALA A 304 1.82 12.81 0.91
CA ALA A 304 0.81 13.83 0.66
C ALA A 304 -0.52 13.48 1.32
N VAL A 305 -1.27 14.51 1.71
CA VAL A 305 -2.58 14.37 2.38
C VAL A 305 -3.55 13.62 1.46
N ASP A 306 -4.31 12.71 2.05
CA ASP A 306 -5.30 11.86 1.39
C ASP A 306 -4.76 11.09 0.16
N GLY A 307 -3.44 10.87 0.12
CA GLY A 307 -2.79 10.09 -0.93
C GLY A 307 -3.01 8.59 -0.72
N THR A 308 -3.18 7.85 -1.82
CA THR A 308 -3.36 6.39 -1.80
C THR A 308 -2.32 5.72 -2.68
N ALA A 309 -1.47 4.88 -2.09
CA ALA A 309 -0.46 4.10 -2.79
C ALA A 309 -0.66 2.60 -2.52
N ILE A 310 -0.90 1.81 -3.57
CA ILE A 310 -1.14 0.37 -3.49
C ILE A 310 -0.20 -0.37 -4.44
N GLY A 311 0.75 -1.12 -3.89
CA GLY A 311 1.75 -1.87 -4.65
C GLY A 311 3.14 -1.73 -4.06
N SER A 312 4.09 -2.57 -4.50
CA SER A 312 5.45 -2.43 -4.01
C SER A 312 6.13 -1.20 -4.63
N SER A 313 6.85 -0.43 -3.82
CA SER A 313 7.63 0.74 -4.25
C SER A 313 6.80 1.84 -4.93
N THR A 314 5.49 1.89 -4.70
CA THR A 314 4.62 2.99 -5.16
C THR A 314 4.96 4.28 -4.43
N SER A 315 4.77 5.42 -5.09
CA SER A 315 5.02 6.74 -4.51
C SER A 315 3.86 7.70 -4.82
N VAL A 316 3.31 8.31 -3.78
CA VAL A 316 2.37 9.44 -3.90
C VAL A 316 2.88 10.61 -3.09
N THR A 317 3.32 11.65 -3.79
CA THR A 317 3.78 12.92 -3.20
C THR A 317 2.89 14.09 -3.57
N GLY A 318 1.92 13.88 -4.47
CA GLY A 318 0.88 14.85 -4.81
C GLY A 318 -0.38 14.71 -3.95
N LEU A 319 -0.97 15.86 -3.57
CA LEU A 319 -2.23 15.93 -2.79
C LEU A 319 -3.35 15.14 -3.47
N ASN A 320 -4.09 14.32 -2.73
CA ASN A 320 -5.19 13.47 -3.23
C ASN A 320 -4.77 12.51 -4.37
N GLY A 321 -3.47 12.23 -4.51
CA GLY A 321 -2.97 11.36 -5.57
C GLY A 321 -3.30 9.89 -5.33
N THR A 322 -3.52 9.13 -6.39
CA THR A 322 -3.76 7.69 -6.34
C THR A 322 -2.77 6.94 -7.23
N ALA A 323 -1.92 6.09 -6.65
CA ALA A 323 -0.97 5.24 -7.37
C ALA A 323 -1.24 3.76 -7.09
N ILE A 324 -1.54 2.98 -8.12
CA ILE A 324 -1.83 1.55 -8.02
C ILE A 324 -0.96 0.77 -9.01
N GLY A 325 -0.11 -0.12 -8.52
CA GLY A 325 0.82 -0.94 -9.32
C GLY A 325 2.26 -0.83 -8.85
N ASN A 326 3.13 -1.80 -9.18
CA ASN A 326 4.54 -1.72 -8.76
C ASN A 326 5.20 -0.45 -9.32
N LYS A 327 5.87 0.33 -8.47
CA LYS A 327 6.52 1.61 -8.84
C LYS A 327 5.62 2.65 -9.52
N ALA A 328 4.29 2.56 -9.38
CA ALA A 328 3.41 3.62 -9.85
C ALA A 328 3.72 4.92 -9.07
N ASN A 329 3.71 6.05 -9.76
CA ASN A 329 4.14 7.34 -9.21
C ASN A 329 3.12 8.44 -9.53
N VAL A 330 2.72 9.19 -8.50
CA VAL A 330 1.94 10.43 -8.63
C VAL A 330 2.64 11.54 -7.86
N SER A 331 3.18 12.52 -8.58
CA SER A 331 3.93 13.63 -7.98
C SER A 331 3.16 14.95 -7.88
N VAL A 332 1.89 14.95 -8.31
CA VAL A 332 1.07 16.15 -8.52
C VAL A 332 -0.35 15.98 -7.98
N LYS A 333 -1.05 17.09 -7.78
CA LYS A 333 -2.40 17.10 -7.19
C LYS A 333 -3.41 16.34 -8.07
N ASN A 334 -4.28 15.57 -7.42
CA ASN A 334 -5.39 14.82 -8.02
C ASN A 334 -4.97 13.86 -9.15
N GLY A 335 -3.70 13.49 -9.24
CA GLY A 335 -3.21 12.57 -10.28
C GLY A 335 -3.59 11.11 -9.99
N VAL A 336 -3.85 10.34 -11.04
CA VAL A 336 -4.20 8.90 -10.92
C VAL A 336 -3.30 8.05 -11.81
N ALA A 337 -2.40 7.28 -11.20
CA ALA A 337 -1.52 6.34 -11.89
C ALA A 337 -1.97 4.90 -11.63
N ILE A 338 -2.35 4.16 -12.67
CA ILE A 338 -2.80 2.77 -12.58
C ILE A 338 -1.98 1.91 -13.54
N GLY A 339 -1.03 1.14 -13.01
CA GLY A 339 -0.16 0.25 -13.77
C GLY A 339 1.25 0.18 -13.20
N ASN A 340 1.99 -0.88 -13.56
CA ASN A 340 3.42 -0.99 -13.22
C ASN A 340 4.18 0.17 -13.86
N GLU A 341 4.92 0.96 -13.06
CA GLU A 341 5.70 2.11 -13.53
C GLU A 341 4.87 3.20 -14.23
N ALA A 342 3.55 3.27 -13.99
CA ALA A 342 2.72 4.37 -14.46
C ALA A 342 3.13 5.68 -13.76
N ASN A 343 3.29 6.78 -14.50
CA ASN A 343 3.80 8.05 -14.00
C ASN A 343 2.83 9.20 -14.29
N VAL A 344 2.42 9.94 -13.26
CA VAL A 344 1.59 11.14 -13.41
C VAL A 344 2.34 12.36 -12.88
N ALA A 345 2.71 13.24 -13.82
CA ALA A 345 3.44 14.47 -13.57
C ALA A 345 2.65 15.74 -13.91
N ASN A 346 1.38 15.61 -14.31
CA ASN A 346 0.48 16.71 -14.65
C ASN A 346 -0.76 16.69 -13.74
N GLU A 347 -1.14 17.82 -13.15
CA GLU A 347 -2.27 17.90 -12.23
C GLU A 347 -3.58 17.44 -12.89
N ASN A 348 -4.43 16.76 -12.11
CA ASN A 348 -5.73 16.22 -12.56
C ASN A 348 -5.64 15.24 -13.76
N ALA A 349 -4.44 14.79 -14.13
CA ALA A 349 -4.24 13.86 -15.23
C ALA A 349 -4.25 12.40 -14.75
N VAL A 350 -4.46 11.48 -15.69
CA VAL A 350 -4.55 10.05 -15.42
C VAL A 350 -3.60 9.29 -16.33
N ALA A 351 -2.78 8.40 -15.77
CA ALA A 351 -1.98 7.44 -16.53
C ALA A 351 -2.52 6.03 -16.30
N ILE A 352 -2.93 5.35 -17.37
CA ILE A 352 -3.52 4.00 -17.33
C ILE A 352 -2.66 3.04 -18.15
N GLY A 353 -2.22 1.95 -17.54
CA GLY A 353 -1.38 0.92 -18.14
C GLY A 353 0.08 0.99 -17.71
N ALA A 354 0.79 -0.12 -17.91
CA ALA A 354 2.19 -0.22 -17.49
C ALA A 354 3.08 0.76 -18.28
N GLY A 355 3.91 1.53 -17.57
CA GLY A 355 4.81 2.52 -18.15
C GLY A 355 4.13 3.69 -18.85
N SER A 356 2.82 3.87 -18.67
CA SER A 356 2.09 5.03 -19.19
C SER A 356 2.52 6.29 -18.45
N GLU A 357 2.62 7.40 -19.17
CA GLU A 357 3.08 8.67 -18.65
C GLU A 357 2.19 9.81 -19.12
N THR A 358 1.80 10.71 -18.21
CA THR A 358 1.02 11.89 -18.58
C THR A 358 1.88 12.94 -19.27
N ALA A 359 1.27 13.68 -20.18
CA ALA A 359 1.85 14.88 -20.78
C ALA A 359 0.94 16.09 -20.49
N ALA A 360 1.42 17.29 -20.81
CA ALA A 360 0.56 18.47 -20.80
C ALA A 360 -0.62 18.29 -21.75
N ALA A 361 -1.80 18.78 -21.36
CA ALA A 361 -2.97 18.72 -22.23
C ALA A 361 -2.73 19.61 -23.47
N VAL A 362 -3.01 19.07 -24.66
CA VAL A 362 -2.84 19.78 -25.93
C VAL A 362 -4.21 20.24 -26.41
N GLY A 363 -4.43 21.55 -26.40
CA GLY A 363 -5.63 22.17 -26.98
C GLY A 363 -5.49 22.34 -28.49
N THR A 364 -6.45 21.82 -29.25
CA THR A 364 -6.53 22.03 -30.72
C THR A 364 -7.82 22.78 -31.01
N ALA A 365 -7.70 24.06 -31.35
CA ALA A 365 -8.87 24.95 -31.48
C ALA A 365 -9.58 24.79 -32.83
N SER A 366 -8.83 24.60 -33.91
CA SER A 366 -9.35 24.53 -35.27
C SER A 366 -8.34 23.92 -36.24
N GLU A 367 -8.80 23.62 -37.46
CA GLU A 367 -7.99 23.23 -38.61
C GLU A 367 -8.45 24.00 -39.86
N MET A 368 -7.54 24.30 -40.79
CA MET A 368 -7.88 24.93 -42.07
C MET A 368 -7.96 23.89 -43.18
N ILE A 369 -9.12 23.75 -43.81
CA ILE A 369 -9.34 22.81 -44.92
C ILE A 369 -9.88 23.61 -46.10
N ASN A 370 -9.16 23.57 -47.24
CA ASN A 370 -9.53 24.28 -48.47
C ASN A 370 -9.85 25.79 -48.28
N GLY A 371 -9.16 26.45 -47.34
CA GLY A 371 -9.36 27.88 -47.05
C GLY A 371 -10.51 28.19 -46.10
N GLU A 372 -11.23 27.17 -45.61
CA GLU A 372 -12.25 27.30 -44.57
C GLU A 372 -11.69 26.87 -43.20
N VAL A 373 -12.03 27.63 -42.14
CA VAL A 373 -11.62 27.33 -40.77
C VAL A 373 -12.69 26.46 -40.10
N HIS A 374 -12.31 25.27 -39.68
CA HIS A 374 -13.18 24.35 -38.94
C HIS A 374 -12.82 24.39 -37.45
N ASN A 375 -13.68 25.02 -36.65
CA ASN A 375 -13.51 25.08 -35.20
C ASN A 375 -13.92 23.76 -34.52
N PHE A 376 -13.13 23.30 -33.56
CA PHE A 376 -13.41 22.09 -32.79
C PHE A 376 -14.02 22.41 -31.42
N ALA A 377 -14.93 21.54 -30.97
CA ALA A 377 -15.39 21.54 -29.59
C ALA A 377 -14.27 21.08 -28.64
N GLY A 378 -14.28 21.55 -27.39
CA GLY A 378 -13.29 21.12 -26.39
C GLY A 378 -11.87 21.66 -26.60
N ALA A 379 -11.72 22.77 -27.34
CA ALA A 379 -10.43 23.39 -27.69
C ALA A 379 -9.45 23.63 -26.53
N ASN A 380 -9.95 23.72 -25.29
CA ASN A 380 -9.17 24.02 -24.08
C ASN A 380 -9.30 22.90 -23.03
N PRO A 381 -8.65 21.74 -23.23
CA PRO A 381 -8.67 20.66 -22.25
C PRO A 381 -7.91 21.05 -20.98
N GLY A 382 -8.48 20.78 -19.81
CA GLY A 382 -7.85 21.05 -18.51
C GLY A 382 -6.80 20.01 -18.07
N SER A 383 -6.92 18.77 -18.55
CA SER A 383 -5.98 17.68 -18.28
C SER A 383 -6.08 16.61 -19.37
N THR A 384 -5.35 15.50 -19.22
CA THR A 384 -5.35 14.38 -20.18
C THR A 384 -5.43 13.04 -19.47
N VAL A 385 -5.94 12.04 -20.18
CA VAL A 385 -5.82 10.62 -19.83
C VAL A 385 -4.82 9.99 -20.80
N SER A 386 -3.65 9.60 -20.29
CA SER A 386 -2.65 8.89 -21.05
C SER A 386 -2.82 7.39 -20.91
N VAL A 387 -2.91 6.69 -22.04
CA VAL A 387 -2.92 5.21 -22.11
C VAL A 387 -1.57 4.65 -22.54
N GLY A 388 -0.49 5.45 -22.55
CA GLY A 388 0.83 5.05 -23.00
C GLY A 388 1.86 6.16 -22.84
N LYS A 389 2.88 6.16 -23.68
CA LYS A 389 3.82 7.28 -23.88
C LYS A 389 4.35 7.22 -25.31
N ALA A 390 5.07 8.26 -25.75
CA ALA A 390 5.66 8.28 -27.09
C ALA A 390 6.52 7.03 -27.33
N GLY A 391 6.27 6.32 -28.43
CA GLY A 391 6.91 5.04 -28.79
C GLY A 391 6.37 3.80 -28.06
N ALA A 392 5.37 3.97 -27.19
CA ALA A 392 4.67 2.90 -26.47
C ALA A 392 3.15 3.19 -26.44
N GLU A 393 2.61 3.56 -27.59
CA GLU A 393 1.20 3.83 -27.81
C GLU A 393 0.35 2.55 -27.70
N ARG A 394 -0.93 2.72 -27.39
CA ARG A 394 -1.89 1.62 -27.29
C ARG A 394 -3.12 1.89 -28.13
N THR A 395 -3.70 0.82 -28.64
CA THR A 395 -5.05 0.87 -29.22
C THR A 395 -6.09 1.01 -28.12
N ILE A 396 -7.13 1.81 -28.38
CA ILE A 396 -8.34 1.86 -27.55
C ILE A 396 -9.43 1.07 -28.29
N THR A 397 -9.84 -0.06 -27.75
CA THR A 397 -10.79 -0.99 -28.39
C THR A 397 -12.16 -0.96 -27.72
N ASN A 398 -13.19 -1.45 -28.42
CA ASN A 398 -14.59 -1.48 -27.95
C ASN A 398 -15.18 -0.08 -27.69
N VAL A 399 -14.75 0.91 -28.47
CA VAL A 399 -15.30 2.27 -28.45
C VAL A 399 -16.59 2.27 -29.27
N ALA A 400 -17.72 2.55 -28.61
CA ALA A 400 -19.00 2.78 -29.29
C ALA A 400 -18.92 4.00 -30.21
N ALA A 401 -19.83 4.11 -31.19
CA ALA A 401 -19.83 5.25 -32.10
C ALA A 401 -20.09 6.56 -31.34
N GLY A 402 -19.20 7.55 -31.52
CA GLY A 402 -19.35 8.88 -30.92
C GLY A 402 -20.42 9.69 -31.63
N ARG A 403 -20.96 10.71 -30.96
CA ARG A 403 -21.90 11.64 -31.62
C ARG A 403 -21.17 12.47 -32.68
N LEU A 404 -21.80 12.67 -33.84
CA LEU A 404 -21.28 13.49 -34.93
C LEU A 404 -22.05 14.82 -35.00
N SER A 405 -21.57 15.83 -34.27
CA SER A 405 -22.15 17.18 -34.24
C SER A 405 -21.07 18.24 -33.95
N ALA A 406 -21.37 19.51 -34.22
CA ALA A 406 -20.44 20.62 -33.99
C ALA A 406 -20.01 20.82 -32.52
N THR A 407 -20.73 20.22 -31.57
CA THR A 407 -20.48 20.35 -30.13
C THR A 407 -19.95 19.05 -29.49
N SER A 408 -19.76 17.99 -30.28
CA SER A 408 -19.35 16.69 -29.75
C SER A 408 -17.90 16.69 -29.26
N THR A 409 -17.67 16.07 -28.10
CA THR A 409 -16.33 15.79 -27.55
C THR A 409 -16.13 14.28 -27.33
N ASP A 410 -16.89 13.45 -28.04
CA ASP A 410 -16.82 11.99 -27.93
C ASP A 410 -15.67 11.45 -28.80
N ALA A 411 -15.11 10.31 -28.40
CA ALA A 411 -14.20 9.56 -29.27
C ALA A 411 -14.94 8.99 -30.50
N VAL A 412 -14.34 9.14 -31.68
CA VAL A 412 -14.84 8.54 -32.93
C VAL A 412 -14.22 7.16 -33.12
N ASN A 413 -15.04 6.17 -33.46
CA ASN A 413 -14.56 4.82 -33.72
C ASN A 413 -14.30 4.55 -35.22
N GLY A 414 -13.64 3.42 -35.52
CA GLY A 414 -13.27 3.07 -36.89
C GLY A 414 -14.44 2.92 -37.87
N SER A 415 -15.63 2.52 -37.41
CA SER A 415 -16.80 2.36 -38.29
C SER A 415 -17.32 3.68 -38.84
N GLN A 416 -17.20 4.77 -38.07
CA GLN A 416 -17.62 6.10 -38.48
C GLN A 416 -16.67 6.66 -39.55
N LEU A 417 -15.36 6.49 -39.35
CA LEU A 417 -14.37 6.89 -40.35
C LEU A 417 -14.48 6.03 -41.61
N TYR A 418 -14.78 4.74 -41.46
CA TYR A 418 -15.01 3.83 -42.60
C TYR A 418 -16.23 4.24 -43.44
N ALA A 419 -17.31 4.72 -42.80
CA ALA A 419 -18.47 5.25 -43.51
C ALA A 419 -18.09 6.46 -44.38
N VAL A 420 -17.31 7.41 -43.84
CA VAL A 420 -16.80 8.56 -44.61
C VAL A 420 -15.90 8.10 -45.76
N ASN A 421 -14.98 7.18 -45.51
CA ASN A 421 -14.10 6.61 -46.54
C ASN A 421 -14.89 5.92 -47.66
N THR A 422 -16.01 5.27 -47.34
CA THR A 422 -16.89 4.63 -48.33
C THR A 422 -17.50 5.67 -49.27
N GLU A 423 -17.97 6.80 -48.73
CA GLU A 423 -18.54 7.88 -49.54
C GLU A 423 -17.48 8.60 -50.38
N VAL A 424 -16.32 8.92 -49.81
CA VAL A 424 -15.20 9.57 -50.53
C VAL A 424 -14.70 8.69 -51.69
N ASN A 425 -14.68 7.37 -51.51
CA ASN A 425 -14.24 6.44 -52.55
C ASN A 425 -15.23 6.28 -53.71
N LYS A 426 -16.48 6.76 -53.61
CA LYS A 426 -17.42 6.76 -54.74
C LYS A 426 -16.97 7.67 -55.89
N GLY A 427 -16.13 8.68 -55.62
CA GLY A 427 -15.61 9.61 -56.62
C GLY A 427 -16.69 10.49 -57.27
N VAL A 428 -16.32 11.15 -58.38
CA VAL A 428 -17.21 11.94 -59.23
C VAL A 428 -17.54 11.14 -60.48
N VAL A 429 -18.82 11.03 -60.83
CA VAL A 429 -19.25 10.33 -62.03
C VAL A 429 -19.41 11.33 -63.18
N TYR A 430 -18.79 11.04 -64.31
CA TYR A 430 -18.94 11.77 -65.56
C TYR A 430 -19.68 10.90 -66.57
N ALA A 431 -20.61 11.51 -67.32
CA ALA A 431 -21.36 10.85 -68.37
C ALA A 431 -21.19 11.62 -69.69
N GLY A 432 -21.05 10.88 -70.79
CA GLY A 432 -21.23 11.41 -72.14
C GLY A 432 -22.58 11.00 -72.72
N ASP A 433 -22.94 11.56 -73.88
CA ASP A 433 -24.24 11.28 -74.52
C ASP A 433 -24.34 9.83 -75.00
N VAL A 434 -23.25 9.29 -75.54
CA VAL A 434 -23.17 7.94 -76.11
C VAL A 434 -21.95 7.19 -75.58
N LYS A 435 -22.04 5.87 -75.50
CA LYS A 435 -20.90 5.03 -75.14
C LYS A 435 -20.00 4.78 -76.34
N ALA A 436 -18.70 4.65 -76.11
CA ALA A 436 -17.77 4.18 -77.14
C ALA A 436 -18.01 2.70 -77.48
N ALA A 437 -17.65 2.30 -78.70
CA ALA A 437 -17.66 0.88 -79.08
C ALA A 437 -16.72 0.09 -78.15
N GLY A 438 -17.25 -0.97 -77.51
CA GLY A 438 -16.51 -1.77 -76.53
C GLY A 438 -16.52 -1.24 -75.09
N ALA A 439 -17.09 -0.05 -74.83
CA ALA A 439 -17.30 0.42 -73.47
C ALA A 439 -18.53 -0.24 -72.82
N ASN A 440 -18.42 -0.48 -71.52
CA ASN A 440 -19.50 -1.05 -70.71
C ASN A 440 -20.67 -0.08 -70.55
N ASP A 441 -20.40 1.21 -70.38
CA ASP A 441 -21.40 2.27 -70.17
C ASP A 441 -20.95 3.59 -70.85
N ASN A 442 -21.85 4.57 -70.97
CA ASN A 442 -21.53 5.94 -71.39
C ASN A 442 -21.01 6.81 -70.22
N LYS A 443 -20.68 6.17 -69.10
CA LYS A 443 -20.27 6.81 -67.85
C LYS A 443 -18.96 6.23 -67.36
N PHE A 444 -18.22 7.05 -66.62
CA PHE A 444 -17.08 6.59 -65.84
C PHE A 444 -17.00 7.35 -64.52
N THR A 445 -16.38 6.72 -63.53
CA THR A 445 -16.13 7.31 -62.22
C THR A 445 -14.68 7.75 -62.13
N GLN A 446 -14.47 9.03 -61.84
CA GLN A 446 -13.17 9.58 -61.49
C GLN A 446 -13.04 9.67 -59.97
N ARG A 447 -12.03 9.04 -59.39
CA ARG A 447 -11.75 9.18 -57.96
C ARG A 447 -11.31 10.62 -57.66
N LEU A 448 -11.65 11.11 -56.46
CA LEU A 448 -11.20 12.44 -56.03
C LEU A 448 -9.67 12.54 -56.12
N GLY A 449 -9.18 13.65 -56.67
CA GLY A 449 -7.76 13.91 -56.90
C GLY A 449 -7.16 13.27 -58.15
N ALA A 450 -7.88 12.38 -58.84
CA ALA A 450 -7.38 11.79 -60.08
C ALA A 450 -7.71 12.69 -61.28
N GLN A 451 -6.78 12.80 -62.23
CA GLN A 451 -6.93 13.65 -63.42
C GLN A 451 -7.98 13.10 -64.41
N THR A 452 -8.94 13.94 -64.80
CA THR A 452 -9.83 13.69 -65.94
C THR A 452 -9.24 14.30 -67.20
N ASN A 453 -9.02 13.48 -68.23
CA ASN A 453 -8.51 13.95 -69.52
C ASN A 453 -9.65 14.27 -70.47
N VAL A 454 -9.65 15.49 -71.02
CA VAL A 454 -10.56 15.93 -72.08
C VAL A 454 -9.70 16.33 -73.28
N VAL A 455 -9.60 15.43 -74.27
CA VAL A 455 -8.68 15.60 -75.42
C VAL A 455 -9.44 15.51 -76.76
N GLY A 456 -9.15 16.45 -77.66
CA GLY A 456 -9.74 16.51 -79.02
C GLY A 456 -8.86 15.92 -80.14
N GLY A 457 -7.71 15.34 -79.81
CA GLY A 457 -6.81 14.65 -80.75
C GLY A 457 -5.78 15.53 -81.49
N VAL A 458 -5.93 16.87 -81.47
CA VAL A 458 -4.96 17.82 -82.07
C VAL A 458 -3.96 18.28 -81.02
N ALA A 459 -2.66 18.11 -81.28
CA ALA A 459 -1.58 18.46 -80.35
C ALA A 459 -0.97 19.86 -80.57
N ASP A 460 -1.10 20.42 -81.78
CA ASP A 460 -0.57 21.73 -82.15
C ASP A 460 -1.63 22.82 -81.91
N VAL A 461 -1.38 23.67 -80.91
CA VAL A 461 -2.30 24.73 -80.48
C VAL A 461 -2.56 25.74 -81.60
N SER A 462 -1.59 25.97 -82.51
CA SER A 462 -1.78 26.92 -83.63
C SER A 462 -2.82 26.49 -84.65
N LYS A 463 -3.23 25.21 -84.63
CA LYS A 463 -4.27 24.65 -85.50
C LYS A 463 -5.66 24.61 -84.86
N LEU A 464 -5.77 25.06 -83.60
CA LEU A 464 -7.04 25.13 -82.88
C LEU A 464 -7.64 26.52 -83.04
N SER A 465 -8.97 26.58 -83.24
CA SER A 465 -9.69 27.84 -83.27
C SER A 465 -10.10 28.27 -81.85
N ASP A 466 -10.00 29.56 -81.55
CA ASP A 466 -10.52 30.14 -80.31
C ASP A 466 -12.02 30.45 -80.40
N ASN A 467 -12.70 30.49 -79.24
CA ASN A 467 -14.07 30.99 -79.05
C ASN A 467 -15.23 30.24 -79.77
N ASN A 468 -14.95 29.23 -80.58
CA ASN A 468 -16.00 28.53 -81.35
C ASN A 468 -16.78 27.47 -80.54
N ILE A 469 -16.27 27.05 -79.38
CA ILE A 469 -16.93 26.07 -78.49
C ILE A 469 -17.44 26.79 -77.24
N GLY A 470 -18.76 26.84 -77.10
CA GLY A 470 -19.44 27.33 -75.91
C GLY A 470 -19.77 26.19 -74.95
N VAL A 471 -19.59 26.44 -73.65
CA VAL A 471 -20.03 25.53 -72.57
C VAL A 471 -21.09 26.24 -71.73
N VAL A 472 -22.30 25.67 -71.67
CA VAL A 472 -23.45 26.25 -70.97
C VAL A 472 -23.94 25.31 -69.88
N SER A 473 -23.72 25.68 -68.61
CA SER A 473 -24.27 24.97 -67.46
C SER A 473 -25.80 25.08 -67.43
N ASN A 474 -26.49 23.96 -67.20
CA ASN A 474 -27.92 23.96 -66.91
C ASN A 474 -28.25 24.24 -65.43
N GLY A 475 -27.23 24.47 -64.58
CA GLY A 475 -27.38 24.79 -63.16
C GLY A 475 -27.70 23.61 -62.23
N SER A 476 -27.81 22.39 -62.76
CA SER A 476 -28.13 21.19 -61.96
C SER A 476 -27.06 20.12 -62.10
N ASN A 477 -26.82 19.60 -63.30
CA ASN A 477 -25.97 18.43 -63.50
C ASN A 477 -25.33 18.31 -64.90
N THR A 478 -25.61 19.23 -65.83
CA THR A 478 -25.15 19.11 -67.23
C THR A 478 -24.46 20.39 -67.68
N LEU A 479 -23.28 20.22 -68.28
CA LEU A 479 -22.59 21.24 -69.06
C LEU A 479 -22.87 20.98 -70.55
N ASN A 480 -23.71 21.80 -71.18
CA ASN A 480 -24.02 21.67 -72.60
C ASN A 480 -22.89 22.25 -73.44
N VAL A 481 -22.24 21.43 -74.26
CA VAL A 481 -21.23 21.86 -75.21
C VAL A 481 -21.92 22.19 -76.54
N LYS A 482 -21.73 23.41 -77.04
CA LYS A 482 -22.39 23.92 -78.25
C LYS A 482 -21.38 24.62 -79.17
N LEU A 483 -21.61 24.54 -80.48
CA LEU A 483 -20.91 25.37 -81.44
C LEU A 483 -21.46 26.80 -81.39
N ALA A 484 -20.58 27.78 -81.65
CA ALA A 484 -20.99 29.15 -81.90
C ALA A 484 -21.86 29.24 -83.16
N LYS A 485 -22.81 30.19 -83.18
CA LYS A 485 -23.66 30.44 -84.37
C LYS A 485 -22.85 30.96 -85.55
N GLU A 486 -21.79 31.71 -85.26
CA GLU A 486 -20.82 32.20 -86.22
C GLU A 486 -19.47 31.58 -85.88
N LEU A 487 -18.93 30.74 -86.77
CA LEU A 487 -17.63 30.12 -86.58
C LEU A 487 -16.55 31.04 -87.14
N GLN A 488 -15.57 31.41 -86.31
CA GLN A 488 -14.50 32.36 -86.64
C GLN A 488 -13.13 31.69 -86.65
N GLY A 489 -12.16 32.26 -87.37
CA GLY A 489 -10.77 31.80 -87.34
C GLY A 489 -10.55 30.38 -87.91
N LEU A 490 -11.45 29.88 -88.76
CA LEU A 490 -11.29 28.60 -89.44
C LEU A 490 -10.45 28.77 -90.73
N THR A 491 -9.53 27.83 -90.98
CA THR A 491 -8.79 27.78 -92.26
C THR A 491 -9.63 27.16 -93.38
N SER A 492 -10.42 26.12 -93.05
CA SER A 492 -11.30 25.45 -93.99
C SER A 492 -12.37 24.61 -93.29
N VAL A 493 -13.50 24.39 -93.95
CA VAL A 493 -14.50 23.37 -93.61
C VAL A 493 -14.52 22.33 -94.73
N THR A 494 -14.35 21.05 -94.38
CA THR A 494 -14.34 19.95 -95.36
C THR A 494 -15.48 18.98 -95.08
N THR A 495 -16.29 18.68 -96.09
CA THR A 495 -17.38 17.71 -96.03
C THR A 495 -17.33 16.80 -97.27
N GLY A 496 -16.80 15.57 -97.09
CA GLY A 496 -16.57 14.67 -98.22
C GLY A 496 -15.58 15.27 -99.23
N ASN A 497 -15.99 15.41 -100.49
CA ASN A 497 -15.16 15.98 -101.56
C ASN A 497 -15.23 17.52 -101.64
N THR A 498 -16.06 18.17 -100.83
CA THR A 498 -16.27 19.62 -100.83
C THR A 498 -15.39 20.28 -99.77
N VAL A 499 -14.63 21.30 -100.17
CA VAL A 499 -13.85 22.16 -99.27
C VAL A 499 -14.32 23.60 -99.43
N MET A 500 -14.68 24.22 -98.32
CA MET A 500 -14.87 25.67 -98.22
C MET A 500 -13.69 26.27 -97.47
N ASN A 501 -13.01 27.24 -98.08
CA ASN A 501 -11.87 27.94 -97.49
C ASN A 501 -11.88 29.42 -97.91
N THR A 502 -10.78 30.13 -97.66
CA THR A 502 -10.62 31.55 -98.03
C THR A 502 -10.66 31.82 -99.54
N ASP A 503 -10.45 30.80 -100.37
CA ASP A 503 -10.43 30.94 -101.84
C ASP A 503 -11.79 30.63 -102.49
N GLY A 504 -12.75 30.05 -101.74
CA GLY A 504 -14.10 29.73 -102.21
C GLY A 504 -14.57 28.32 -101.83
N VAL A 505 -15.42 27.72 -102.67
CA VAL A 505 -15.97 26.37 -102.55
C VAL A 505 -15.46 25.50 -103.70
N THR A 506 -14.75 24.43 -103.38
CA THR A 506 -14.22 23.47 -104.38
C THR A 506 -14.78 22.09 -104.14
N ILE A 507 -15.29 21.43 -105.18
CA ILE A 507 -15.66 20.00 -105.16
C ILE A 507 -14.58 19.21 -105.93
N THR A 508 -13.88 18.32 -105.25
CA THR A 508 -12.84 17.49 -105.88
C THR A 508 -13.46 16.59 -106.95
N GLY A 509 -13.00 16.72 -108.20
CA GLY A 509 -13.56 16.00 -109.36
C GLY A 509 -14.90 16.55 -109.88
N GLY A 510 -15.34 17.71 -109.38
CA GLY A 510 -16.61 18.34 -109.72
C GLY A 510 -16.49 19.85 -109.95
N PRO A 511 -17.61 20.58 -109.93
CA PRO A 511 -17.63 22.03 -110.06
C PRO A 511 -16.92 22.76 -108.91
N LYS A 512 -16.42 23.96 -109.18
CA LYS A 512 -15.87 24.87 -108.16
C LYS A 512 -16.35 26.31 -108.37
N ILE A 513 -16.50 27.02 -107.25
CA ILE A 513 -16.81 28.44 -107.18
C ILE A 513 -15.67 29.06 -106.37
N VAL A 514 -14.70 29.63 -107.08
CA VAL A 514 -13.51 30.21 -106.47
C VAL A 514 -13.42 31.70 -106.80
N LYS A 515 -12.52 32.42 -106.13
CA LYS A 515 -12.30 33.87 -106.34
C LYS A 515 -12.11 34.28 -107.82
N ASP A 516 -11.61 33.37 -108.65
CA ASP A 516 -11.30 33.62 -110.08
C ASP A 516 -12.43 33.20 -111.04
N GLY A 517 -13.54 32.65 -110.52
CA GLY A 517 -14.72 32.31 -111.33
C GLY A 517 -15.37 30.97 -111.00
N ILE A 518 -16.37 30.60 -111.81
CA ILE A 518 -17.09 29.33 -111.72
C ILE A 518 -16.54 28.38 -112.80
N ASP A 519 -16.19 27.16 -112.40
CA ASP A 519 -15.84 26.06 -113.30
C ASP A 519 -16.85 24.93 -113.08
N ALA A 520 -17.56 24.54 -114.13
CA ALA A 520 -18.62 23.55 -114.09
C ALA A 520 -18.10 22.10 -114.00
N GLY A 521 -16.79 21.87 -114.02
CA GLY A 521 -16.21 20.53 -113.88
C GLY A 521 -16.67 19.55 -114.96
N ASN A 522 -16.84 20.04 -116.20
CA ASN A 522 -17.36 19.29 -117.36
C ASN A 522 -18.73 18.65 -117.11
N LYS A 523 -19.60 19.34 -116.36
CA LYS A 523 -21.01 18.97 -116.19
C LYS A 523 -21.89 20.03 -116.81
N GLN A 524 -23.05 19.62 -117.32
CA GLN A 524 -24.06 20.56 -117.77
C GLN A 524 -24.58 21.38 -116.58
N ILE A 525 -24.66 22.70 -116.74
CA ILE A 525 -25.39 23.56 -115.80
C ILE A 525 -26.85 23.55 -116.24
N THR A 526 -27.70 22.89 -115.46
CA THR A 526 -29.13 22.73 -115.76
C THR A 526 -29.98 23.71 -114.93
N ASN A 527 -31.22 23.99 -115.36
CA ASN A 527 -32.15 24.93 -114.69
C ASN A 527 -31.66 26.40 -114.62
N VAL A 528 -31.01 26.88 -115.68
CA VAL A 528 -30.64 28.30 -115.84
C VAL A 528 -31.81 29.07 -116.45
N ALA A 529 -32.31 30.09 -115.75
CA ALA A 529 -33.36 30.97 -116.27
C ALA A 529 -32.84 31.82 -117.46
N SER A 530 -33.74 32.23 -118.35
CA SER A 530 -33.40 33.17 -119.43
C SER A 530 -32.87 34.47 -118.82
N GLY A 531 -31.69 34.91 -119.27
CA GLY A 531 -31.02 36.10 -118.72
C GLY A 531 -31.74 37.43 -118.95
N GLY A 532 -32.91 37.41 -119.63
CA GLY A 532 -33.60 38.60 -120.12
C GLY A 532 -32.83 39.22 -121.27
N ASP A 533 -33.41 39.18 -122.46
CA ASP A 533 -32.92 39.77 -123.71
C ASP A 533 -31.40 39.79 -123.91
N VAL A 534 -30.76 38.62 -123.88
CA VAL A 534 -29.64 38.39 -124.79
C VAL A 534 -29.62 36.93 -125.25
N ILE A 535 -29.66 36.79 -126.57
CA ILE A 535 -29.23 35.67 -127.39
C ILE A 535 -27.82 35.22 -126.95
N THR A 536 -27.69 33.93 -126.68
CA THR A 536 -26.43 33.18 -126.40
C THR A 536 -25.90 33.26 -124.97
N ASN A 537 -25.80 32.11 -124.29
CA ASN A 537 -24.74 31.12 -124.48
C ASN A 537 -25.20 29.72 -124.07
N GLY A 538 -24.71 28.71 -124.82
CA GLY A 538 -24.92 27.28 -124.60
C GLY A 538 -23.74 26.57 -123.96
#